data_AF-A0A7S4VQL5-F1
#
_entry.id   AF-A0A7S4VQL5-F1
#
_cell.length_a   1.000
_cell.length_b   1.000
_cell.length_c   1.000
_cell.angle_alpha   90.00
_cell.angle_beta   90.00
_cell.angle_gamma   90.00
#
_symmetry.space_group_name_H-M   'P 1'
#
loop_
_entity.id
_entity.type
_entity.pdbx_description
1 polymer ?
#
loop_
_entity_poly.entity_id
_entity_poly.type
_entity_poly.pdbx_seq_one_letter_code
_entity_poly.pdbx_strand_id
1 'polypeptide(L)'
;SRVPSVPRNAASVDVHIATVLSSAAGSCPLGAPRPPFLAGGSLLAPGGRLGSLHFRPRPHAAGVSLASLASGRVGSAPLAVEVGYALADALGNVSISGNASGTLRLLGDGTLLRRVKKSWRLRLDGDGLLGVTEVALRAQGDDSTRIRELLTNELYASMCVAAYAMVPVQVYLRDEYAGLHMMTEWLDRTFAQRAFGEPRAGATLYMMQRGFSFQLLGPSAELYARGCYNAFGDGAAGCREGFAQAAAFGLCCQGAPMYGAVPLDSGAGADLAARGLSAAEAMARLVWAVNRGTDEELARILDVESLLRLMVVDLAVGKWDGFWRACSNYALYLDGMADPLFRVVPIDADQAFDPRLLWAGLRTTWDSFCCINASWACIGGVQQLVRRVLTPGRFRERFLVLLDGFLFTAFRPGPGSPVRVRVELLHGALLPALLGDDDCQDASREPWVCPSGDLSAEFRLLAAYAHDRACYLLAALLHGVICGSWPACELS
;
A
#
# COMPACT_ATOMS: atom_id res chain seq x y z
N SER A 1 21.90 2.95 47.00
CA SER A 1 20.85 3.16 45.98
C SER A 1 21.30 2.51 44.68
N ARG A 2 20.91 1.25 44.44
CA ARG A 2 21.24 0.51 43.23
C ARG A 2 20.22 0.86 42.15
N VAL A 3 20.69 1.45 41.05
CA VAL A 3 19.96 1.57 39.79
C VAL A 3 19.60 0.15 39.34
N PRO A 4 18.34 -0.17 38.99
CA PRO A 4 18.01 -1.47 38.44
C PRO A 4 18.69 -1.61 37.07
N SER A 5 19.49 -2.65 36.91
CA SER A 5 20.08 -3.05 35.64
C SER A 5 18.97 -3.40 34.64
N VAL A 6 18.95 -2.72 33.50
CA VAL A 6 18.17 -3.07 32.31
C VAL A 6 18.61 -4.47 31.84
N PRO A 7 17.69 -5.42 31.57
CA PRO A 7 18.07 -6.75 31.11
C PRO A 7 18.71 -6.70 29.71
N ARG A 8 19.84 -7.39 29.55
CA ARG A 8 20.65 -7.54 28.32
C ARG A 8 20.01 -8.42 27.23
N ASN A 9 18.69 -8.37 27.04
CA ASN A 9 17.97 -9.32 26.20
C ASN A 9 17.09 -8.65 25.13
N ALA A 10 17.56 -7.56 24.49
CA ALA A 10 16.87 -6.97 23.33
C ALA A 10 16.73 -7.98 22.18
N ALA A 11 17.80 -8.74 21.88
CA ALA A 11 17.81 -9.74 20.82
C ALA A 11 16.79 -10.89 20.99
N SER A 12 16.40 -11.26 22.22
CA SER A 12 15.39 -12.31 22.43
C SER A 12 13.95 -11.80 22.27
N VAL A 13 13.71 -10.50 22.46
CA VAL A 13 12.41 -9.86 22.22
C VAL A 13 12.20 -9.69 20.70
N ASP A 14 13.26 -9.33 19.97
CA ASP A 14 13.26 -9.18 18.51
C ASP A 14 12.93 -10.49 17.77
N VAL A 15 13.56 -11.60 18.19
CA VAL A 15 13.25 -12.94 17.66
C VAL A 15 11.80 -13.31 17.95
N HIS A 16 11.26 -12.98 19.12
CA HIS A 16 9.87 -13.30 19.46
C HIS A 16 8.85 -12.50 18.64
N ILE A 17 9.10 -11.22 18.33
CA ILE A 17 8.14 -10.37 17.58
C ILE A 17 8.15 -10.71 16.10
N ALA A 18 9.33 -10.93 15.50
CA ALA A 18 9.39 -11.49 14.15
C ALA A 18 8.81 -12.90 14.10
N THR A 19 8.97 -13.70 15.16
CA THR A 19 8.31 -15.00 15.24
C THR A 19 6.80 -14.82 15.42
N VAL A 20 6.27 -13.78 16.07
CA VAL A 20 4.81 -13.56 16.18
C VAL A 20 4.21 -13.02 14.88
N LEU A 21 4.82 -12.03 14.23
CA LEU A 21 4.38 -11.52 12.93
C LEU A 21 4.62 -12.55 11.80
N SER A 22 5.69 -13.34 11.87
CA SER A 22 5.95 -14.43 10.91
C SER A 22 5.28 -15.75 11.28
N SER A 23 4.89 -16.04 12.52
CA SER A 23 4.05 -17.21 12.84
C SER A 23 2.60 -16.97 12.45
N ALA A 24 2.12 -15.72 12.50
CA ALA A 24 0.88 -15.33 11.83
C ALA A 24 0.96 -15.61 10.32
N ALA A 25 2.08 -15.26 9.65
CA ALA A 25 2.33 -15.59 8.25
C ALA A 25 2.65 -17.08 7.99
N GLY A 26 3.18 -17.81 8.96
CA GLY A 26 3.60 -19.23 8.86
C GLY A 26 2.42 -20.21 8.79
N SER A 27 1.20 -19.70 8.93
CA SER A 27 -0.07 -20.43 8.80
C SER A 27 -0.86 -20.04 7.55
N CYS A 28 -0.27 -19.24 6.65
CA CYS A 28 -0.98 -18.84 5.43
C CYS A 28 -1.41 -20.09 4.63
N PRO A 29 -2.70 -20.15 4.18
CA PRO A 29 -3.18 -21.29 3.44
C PRO A 29 -2.34 -21.53 2.18
N LEU A 30 -2.26 -22.79 1.73
CA LEU A 30 -1.60 -23.14 0.48
C LEU A 30 -2.16 -22.29 -0.67
N GLY A 31 -1.29 -21.60 -1.41
CA GLY A 31 -1.65 -20.69 -2.49
C GLY A 31 -1.91 -19.24 -2.06
N ALA A 32 -1.77 -18.92 -0.77
CA ALA A 32 -1.77 -17.53 -0.31
C ALA A 32 -0.52 -16.78 -0.80
N PRO A 33 -0.60 -15.44 -0.91
CA PRO A 33 0.53 -14.63 -1.30
C PRO A 33 1.75 -14.87 -0.41
N ARG A 34 2.92 -15.10 -1.02
CA ARG A 34 4.15 -15.22 -0.24
C ARG A 34 4.52 -13.84 0.32
N PRO A 35 4.96 -13.78 1.59
CA PRO A 35 5.42 -12.52 2.16
C PRO A 35 6.54 -11.94 1.29
N PRO A 36 6.73 -10.61 1.30
CA PRO A 36 7.86 -9.99 0.62
C PRO A 36 9.15 -10.70 1.01
N PHE A 37 10.03 -10.92 0.03
CA PHE A 37 11.32 -11.56 0.26
C PHE A 37 12.08 -10.71 1.27
N LEU A 38 12.02 -11.18 2.50
CA LEU A 38 13.00 -11.24 3.55
C LEU A 38 12.23 -11.84 4.73
N ALA A 39 12.27 -13.17 4.87
CA ALA A 39 11.91 -13.87 6.12
C ALA A 39 12.89 -13.51 7.27
N GLY A 40 13.42 -12.29 7.28
CA GLY A 40 14.50 -11.79 8.15
C GLY A 40 14.99 -10.38 7.81
N GLY A 41 14.17 -9.49 7.24
CA GLY A 41 14.68 -8.22 6.69
C GLY A 41 13.65 -7.11 6.57
N SER A 42 12.79 -7.05 7.57
CA SER A 42 12.34 -5.77 8.09
C SER A 42 12.42 -5.84 9.62
N LEU A 43 13.55 -6.26 10.15
CA LEU A 43 13.82 -6.17 11.59
C LEU A 43 15.03 -5.29 11.78
N LEU A 44 15.06 -4.06 11.23
CA LEU A 44 16.11 -3.10 11.59
C LEU A 44 16.23 -3.07 13.11
N ALA A 45 17.31 -3.65 13.62
CA ALA A 45 17.59 -3.68 15.04
C ALA A 45 17.76 -2.22 15.51
N PRO A 46 17.39 -1.90 16.75
CA PRO A 46 17.68 -0.58 17.31
C PRO A 46 19.17 -0.26 17.18
N GLY A 47 19.50 0.81 16.45
CA GLY A 47 20.89 1.21 16.17
C GLY A 47 21.58 0.47 15.00
N GLY A 48 20.86 -0.38 14.26
CA GLY A 48 21.35 -0.98 13.02
C GLY A 48 21.59 0.06 11.93
N ARG A 49 22.60 -0.15 11.07
CA ARG A 49 22.85 0.78 9.96
C ARG A 49 21.73 0.68 8.93
N LEU A 50 21.17 1.81 8.52
CA LEU A 50 20.27 1.85 7.38
C LEU A 50 21.06 1.61 6.09
N GLY A 51 20.40 0.97 5.13
CA GLY A 51 20.95 0.88 3.79
C GLY A 51 21.09 2.26 3.16
N SER A 52 22.02 2.41 2.21
CA SER A 52 22.22 3.64 1.46
C SER A 52 22.31 3.41 -0.04
N LEU A 53 21.84 4.39 -0.81
CA LEU A 53 21.95 4.47 -2.25
C LEU A 53 22.66 5.77 -2.63
N HIS A 54 23.76 5.65 -3.38
CA HIS A 54 24.59 6.77 -3.81
C HIS A 54 24.52 6.89 -5.33
N PHE A 55 23.90 7.97 -5.81
CA PHE A 55 23.69 8.22 -7.23
C PHE A 55 24.72 9.21 -7.77
N ARG A 56 25.38 8.83 -8.87
CA ARG A 56 26.28 9.69 -9.63
C ARG A 56 25.85 9.72 -11.11
N PRO A 57 25.74 10.89 -11.77
CA PRO A 57 25.45 10.94 -13.19
C PRO A 57 26.54 10.23 -14.00
N ARG A 58 26.15 9.48 -15.04
CA ARG A 58 27.13 8.94 -16.00
C ARG A 58 27.77 10.08 -16.82
N PRO A 59 29.07 9.99 -17.16
CA PRO A 59 29.70 10.93 -18.08
C PRO A 59 28.92 10.95 -19.40
N HIS A 60 28.65 12.14 -19.94
CA HIS A 60 27.86 12.38 -21.16
C HIS A 60 26.33 12.20 -21.08
N ALA A 61 25.71 12.19 -19.89
CA ALA A 61 24.27 12.34 -19.77
C ALA A 61 23.82 13.72 -20.32
N ALA A 62 23.38 13.76 -21.57
CA ALA A 62 23.01 15.00 -22.26
C ALA A 62 21.71 15.59 -21.69
N GLY A 63 21.73 16.89 -21.36
CA GLY A 63 20.52 17.73 -21.22
C GLY A 63 19.73 17.66 -19.91
N VAL A 64 19.98 16.69 -19.01
CA VAL A 64 19.32 16.60 -17.70
C VAL A 64 20.37 16.57 -16.59
N SER A 65 20.27 17.49 -15.62
CA SER A 65 21.13 17.53 -14.45
C SER A 65 20.40 16.97 -13.22
N LEU A 66 21.15 16.48 -12.21
CA LEU A 66 20.54 16.16 -10.91
C LEU A 66 19.80 17.35 -10.27
N ALA A 67 20.21 18.59 -10.58
CA ALA A 67 19.51 19.79 -10.14
C ALA A 67 18.13 19.94 -10.82
N SER A 68 17.99 19.54 -12.09
CA SER A 68 16.67 19.50 -12.76
C SER A 68 15.76 18.40 -12.24
N LEU A 69 16.32 17.26 -11.80
CA LEU A 69 15.56 16.21 -11.12
C LEU A 69 15.14 16.66 -9.72
N ALA A 70 16.05 17.23 -8.91
CA ALA A 70 15.74 17.72 -7.57
C ALA A 70 14.70 18.86 -7.57
N SER A 71 14.75 19.75 -8.57
CA SER A 71 13.79 20.86 -8.69
C SER A 71 12.39 20.46 -9.16
N GLY A 72 12.19 19.24 -9.66
CA GLY A 72 10.87 18.74 -10.04
C GLY A 72 10.27 19.41 -11.28
N ARG A 73 11.09 19.98 -12.17
CA ARG A 73 10.57 20.53 -13.43
C ARG A 73 9.86 19.42 -14.22
N VAL A 74 8.57 19.64 -14.49
CA VAL A 74 7.70 18.72 -15.23
C VAL A 74 8.35 18.42 -16.59
N GLY A 75 8.53 17.13 -16.90
CA GLY A 75 9.14 16.69 -18.16
C GLY A 75 10.64 16.37 -18.12
N SER A 76 11.27 16.21 -16.94
CA SER A 76 12.67 15.74 -16.88
C SER A 76 12.83 14.36 -17.52
N ALA A 77 13.66 14.29 -18.56
CA ALA A 77 14.02 13.03 -19.20
C ALA A 77 14.77 12.12 -18.21
N PRO A 78 14.77 10.79 -18.42
CA PRO A 78 15.52 9.88 -17.56
C PRO A 78 17.01 10.26 -17.49
N LEU A 79 17.57 10.30 -16.28
CA LEU A 79 18.99 10.54 -16.07
C LEU A 79 19.71 9.20 -15.97
N ALA A 80 20.72 8.98 -16.81
CA ALA A 80 21.62 7.85 -16.67
C ALA A 80 22.51 8.01 -15.43
N VAL A 81 22.51 7.01 -14.56
CA VAL A 81 23.18 7.03 -13.25
C VAL A 81 24.01 5.78 -13.01
N GLU A 82 25.12 5.95 -12.30
CA GLU A 82 25.77 4.92 -11.51
C GLU A 82 25.18 4.94 -10.09
N VAL A 83 24.92 3.76 -9.53
CA VAL A 83 24.29 3.55 -8.24
C VAL A 83 25.19 2.68 -7.38
N GLY A 84 25.83 3.27 -6.38
CA GLY A 84 26.44 2.51 -5.29
C GLY A 84 25.36 2.15 -4.27
N TYR A 85 25.29 0.89 -3.86
CA TYR A 85 24.33 0.44 -2.86
C TYR A 85 25.01 -0.30 -1.72
N ALA A 86 24.50 -0.10 -0.51
CA ALA A 86 24.79 -0.91 0.66
C ALA A 86 23.46 -1.17 1.36
N LEU A 87 22.99 -2.40 1.36
CA LEU A 87 21.75 -2.81 2.03
C LEU A 87 22.11 -3.55 3.31
N ALA A 88 21.42 -3.19 4.38
CA ALA A 88 21.59 -3.83 5.67
C ALA A 88 20.57 -4.96 5.85
N ASP A 89 20.98 -6.02 6.55
CA ASP A 89 20.05 -7.00 7.10
C ASP A 89 19.25 -6.42 8.28
N ALA A 90 18.35 -7.23 8.83
CA ALA A 90 17.67 -6.94 10.07
C ALA A 90 18.62 -6.45 11.17
N LEU A 91 19.73 -7.13 11.42
CA LEU A 91 20.64 -6.77 12.51
C LEU A 91 21.43 -5.49 12.25
N GLY A 92 21.24 -4.83 11.10
CA GLY A 92 21.93 -3.61 10.72
C GLY A 92 23.33 -3.88 10.17
N ASN A 93 23.66 -5.14 9.86
CA ASN A 93 24.90 -5.48 9.18
C ASN A 93 24.71 -5.26 7.68
N VAL A 94 25.65 -4.62 7.01
CA VAL A 94 25.64 -4.55 5.55
C VAL A 94 25.74 -5.96 5.00
N SER A 95 24.64 -6.48 4.48
CA SER A 95 24.52 -7.85 3.97
C SER A 95 24.81 -7.91 2.48
N ILE A 96 24.55 -6.82 1.76
CA ILE A 96 24.66 -6.76 0.31
C ILE A 96 25.19 -5.37 -0.07
N SER A 97 26.32 -5.30 -0.76
CA SER A 97 26.83 -4.05 -1.33
C SER A 97 27.37 -4.25 -2.72
N GLY A 98 27.40 -3.19 -3.51
CA GLY A 98 27.88 -3.24 -4.88
C GLY A 98 27.61 -1.95 -5.64
N ASN A 99 27.87 -2.01 -6.93
CA ASN A 99 27.55 -0.95 -7.87
C ASN A 99 26.66 -1.52 -8.98
N ALA A 100 25.66 -0.75 -9.35
CA ALA A 100 24.83 -1.01 -10.51
C ALA A 100 24.71 0.28 -11.33
N SER A 101 24.14 0.17 -12.50
CA SER A 101 23.85 1.34 -13.31
C SER A 101 22.42 1.30 -13.80
N GLY A 102 21.91 2.44 -14.24
CA GLY A 102 20.54 2.50 -14.72
C GLY A 102 20.08 3.90 -15.06
N THR A 103 18.76 4.09 -15.01
CA THR A 103 18.10 5.37 -15.26
C THR A 103 17.22 5.78 -14.09
N LEU A 104 17.39 7.02 -13.64
CA LEU A 104 16.58 7.65 -12.60
C LEU A 104 15.61 8.65 -13.25
N ARG A 105 14.33 8.57 -12.89
CA ARG A 105 13.28 9.48 -13.38
C ARG A 105 12.41 9.95 -12.23
N LEU A 106 11.84 11.15 -12.30
CA LEU A 106 10.81 11.58 -11.35
C LEU A 106 9.60 10.63 -11.38
N LEU A 107 9.10 10.31 -10.19
CA LEU A 107 7.90 9.50 -9.97
C LEU A 107 6.77 10.39 -9.45
N GLY A 108 5.58 10.23 -10.02
CA GLY A 108 4.37 10.93 -9.59
C GLY A 108 3.80 11.87 -10.66
N ASP A 109 2.69 12.52 -10.32
CA ASP A 109 1.95 13.46 -11.16
C ASP A 109 2.04 14.89 -10.63
N GLY A 110 1.27 15.81 -11.22
CA GLY A 110 1.30 17.24 -10.92
C GLY A 110 1.30 17.63 -9.43
N THR A 111 0.73 16.83 -8.53
CA THR A 111 0.75 17.08 -7.08
C THR A 111 2.07 16.63 -6.45
N LEU A 112 2.52 15.40 -6.75
CA LEU A 112 3.77 14.84 -6.26
C LEU A 112 4.99 15.60 -6.81
N LEU A 113 4.90 16.11 -8.04
CA LEU A 113 5.97 16.92 -8.65
C LEU A 113 6.12 18.30 -8.01
N ARG A 114 5.11 18.81 -7.30
CA ARG A 114 5.16 20.11 -6.58
C ARG A 114 5.79 20.01 -5.19
N ARG A 115 5.90 18.81 -4.61
CA ARG A 115 6.53 18.59 -3.29
C ARG A 115 7.99 18.99 -3.29
N VAL A 116 8.51 19.45 -2.17
CA VAL A 116 9.92 19.80 -2.03
C VAL A 116 10.76 18.53 -2.14
N LYS A 117 10.39 17.48 -1.41
CA LYS A 117 11.07 16.19 -1.48
C LYS A 117 10.48 15.33 -2.60
N LYS A 118 11.34 14.94 -3.56
CA LYS A 118 10.90 14.24 -4.77
C LYS A 118 10.93 12.72 -4.58
N SER A 119 10.00 12.04 -5.25
CA SER A 119 10.07 10.60 -5.42
C SER A 119 10.68 10.27 -6.79
N TRP A 120 11.35 9.12 -6.88
CA TRP A 120 11.99 8.68 -8.12
C TRP A 120 11.63 7.25 -8.49
N ARG A 121 11.65 6.97 -9.78
CA ARG A 121 11.64 5.64 -10.35
C ARG A 121 13.08 5.33 -10.78
N LEU A 122 13.61 4.23 -10.26
CA LEU A 122 14.92 3.72 -10.63
C LEU A 122 14.75 2.43 -11.43
N ARG A 123 15.22 2.45 -12.67
CA ARG A 123 15.35 1.27 -13.51
C ARG A 123 16.82 0.91 -13.64
N LEU A 124 17.18 -0.31 -13.30
CA LEU A 124 18.53 -0.83 -13.34
C LEU A 124 18.80 -1.57 -14.66
N ASP A 125 20.04 -1.48 -15.13
CA ASP A 125 20.55 -2.21 -16.28
C ASP A 125 20.82 -3.69 -15.90
N GLY A 126 20.87 -4.59 -16.89
CA GLY A 126 21.20 -6.00 -16.69
C GLY A 126 20.20 -6.75 -15.80
N ASP A 127 20.72 -7.61 -14.91
CA ASP A 127 19.92 -8.44 -13.99
C ASP A 127 19.40 -7.66 -12.76
N GLY A 128 19.68 -6.36 -12.69
CA GLY A 128 19.23 -5.49 -11.59
C GLY A 128 19.87 -5.80 -10.24
N LEU A 129 19.15 -5.46 -9.17
CA LEU A 129 19.56 -5.70 -7.78
C LEU A 129 18.75 -6.86 -7.21
N LEU A 130 19.39 -8.01 -6.97
CA LEU A 130 18.71 -9.24 -6.50
C LEU A 130 17.58 -9.70 -7.45
N GLY A 131 17.77 -9.55 -8.77
CA GLY A 131 16.76 -9.85 -9.77
C GLY A 131 15.68 -8.78 -9.93
N VAL A 132 15.76 -7.69 -9.14
CA VAL A 132 14.84 -6.55 -9.24
C VAL A 132 15.46 -5.50 -10.16
N THR A 133 14.88 -5.35 -11.35
CA THR A 133 15.34 -4.36 -12.35
C THR A 133 14.67 -3.00 -12.18
N GLU A 134 13.64 -2.89 -11.35
CA GLU A 134 12.90 -1.65 -11.19
C GLU A 134 12.38 -1.48 -9.76
N VAL A 135 12.59 -0.29 -9.20
CA VAL A 135 12.13 0.10 -7.87
C VAL A 135 11.63 1.55 -7.87
N ALA A 136 10.75 1.86 -6.93
CA ALA A 136 10.38 3.24 -6.62
C ALA A 136 11.08 3.70 -5.33
N LEU A 137 11.64 4.90 -5.34
CA LEU A 137 12.19 5.60 -4.19
C LEU A 137 11.18 6.67 -3.79
N ARG A 138 10.34 6.34 -2.81
CA ARG A 138 9.24 7.21 -2.37
C ARG A 138 9.71 8.12 -1.23
N ALA A 139 9.43 9.41 -1.37
CA ALA A 139 9.75 10.41 -0.34
C ALA A 139 8.89 10.26 0.93
N GLN A 140 7.70 9.65 0.81
CA GLN A 140 6.71 9.50 1.88
C GLN A 140 6.31 10.84 2.53
N GLY A 141 6.30 11.93 1.77
CA GLY A 141 6.21 13.32 2.25
C GLY A 141 5.07 13.60 3.24
N ASP A 142 3.93 12.93 3.09
CA ASP A 142 2.74 13.12 3.94
C ASP A 142 2.78 12.39 5.30
N ASP A 143 3.80 11.54 5.49
CA ASP A 143 4.02 10.80 6.72
C ASP A 143 5.30 11.27 7.40
N SER A 144 5.16 12.06 8.46
CA SER A 144 6.24 12.55 9.33
C SER A 144 7.17 11.43 9.82
N THR A 145 6.62 10.24 10.06
CA THR A 145 7.35 9.07 10.56
C THR A 145 8.00 8.24 9.45
N ARG A 146 7.56 8.42 8.20
CA ARG A 146 7.92 7.65 7.00
C ARG A 146 7.67 6.13 7.11
N ILE A 147 6.91 5.66 8.11
CA ILE A 147 6.68 4.23 8.39
C ILE A 147 5.23 3.77 8.28
N ARG A 148 4.23 4.64 8.09
CA ARG A 148 2.82 4.26 8.03
C ARG A 148 2.55 3.24 6.92
N GLU A 149 3.09 3.48 5.74
CA GLU A 149 2.95 2.56 4.61
C GLU A 149 3.70 1.25 4.87
N LEU A 150 4.93 1.31 5.36
CA LEU A 150 5.74 0.13 5.72
C LEU A 150 5.01 -0.75 6.74
N LEU A 151 4.54 -0.15 7.82
CA LEU A 151 3.84 -0.84 8.92
C LEU A 151 2.52 -1.45 8.44
N THR A 152 1.76 -0.71 7.62
CA THR A 152 0.52 -1.22 7.02
C THR A 152 0.79 -2.41 6.11
N ASN A 153 1.86 -2.34 5.33
CA ASN A 153 2.26 -3.40 4.41
C ASN A 153 2.80 -4.65 5.13
N GLU A 154 3.50 -4.47 6.25
CA GLU A 154 3.85 -5.57 7.17
C GLU A 154 2.61 -6.24 7.77
N LEU A 155 1.58 -5.46 8.12
CA LEU A 155 0.31 -5.99 8.62
C LEU A 155 -0.46 -6.76 7.53
N TYR A 156 -0.51 -6.27 6.29
CA TYR A 156 -1.04 -7.05 5.16
C TYR A 156 -0.33 -8.40 5.03
N ALA A 157 1.01 -8.41 5.06
CA ALA A 157 1.78 -9.65 4.98
C ALA A 157 1.48 -10.61 6.14
N SER A 158 1.33 -10.11 7.37
CA SER A 158 0.95 -10.92 8.54
C SER A 158 -0.44 -11.55 8.42
N MET A 159 -1.31 -10.94 7.61
CA MET A 159 -2.65 -11.40 7.29
C MET A 159 -2.71 -12.13 5.95
N CYS A 160 -1.56 -12.55 5.40
CA CYS A 160 -1.49 -13.28 4.12
C CYS A 160 -2.14 -12.52 2.96
N VAL A 161 -2.10 -11.20 2.99
CA VAL A 161 -2.50 -10.33 1.88
C VAL A 161 -1.25 -10.02 1.07
N ALA A 162 -1.38 -9.96 -0.26
CA ALA A 162 -0.26 -9.66 -1.12
C ALA A 162 0.33 -8.29 -0.77
N ALA A 163 1.59 -8.29 -0.36
CA ALA A 163 2.33 -7.12 0.05
C ALA A 163 3.58 -7.00 -0.82
N TYR A 164 3.90 -5.79 -1.25
CA TYR A 164 5.10 -5.49 -2.05
C TYR A 164 6.27 -5.19 -1.11
N ALA A 165 7.51 -5.49 -1.50
CA ALA A 165 8.64 -5.27 -0.59
C ALA A 165 8.91 -3.78 -0.38
N MET A 166 9.28 -3.42 0.86
CA MET A 166 9.55 -2.04 1.26
C MET A 166 10.77 -2.00 2.18
N VAL A 167 11.73 -1.12 1.89
CA VAL A 167 12.95 -0.97 2.67
C VAL A 167 13.28 0.52 2.82
N PRO A 168 13.43 1.05 4.05
CA PRO A 168 13.92 2.41 4.24
C PRO A 168 15.40 2.50 3.85
N VAL A 169 15.74 3.50 3.04
CA VAL A 169 17.10 3.73 2.53
C VAL A 169 17.48 5.21 2.61
N GLN A 170 18.73 5.47 2.97
CA GLN A 170 19.31 6.80 2.87
C GLN A 170 19.73 7.06 1.43
N VAL A 171 19.24 8.16 0.83
CA VAL A 171 19.57 8.51 -0.56
C VAL A 171 20.59 9.64 -0.58
N TYR A 172 21.62 9.48 -1.41
CA TYR A 172 22.64 10.49 -1.66
C TYR A 172 22.72 10.81 -3.15
N LEU A 173 22.68 12.09 -3.50
CA LEU A 173 22.83 12.59 -4.87
C LEU A 173 24.14 13.38 -4.95
N ARG A 174 25.12 12.89 -5.72
CA ARG A 174 26.50 13.46 -5.73
C ARG A 174 27.12 13.60 -4.34
N ASP A 175 26.92 12.58 -3.50
CA ASP A 175 27.42 12.54 -2.12
C ASP A 175 26.75 13.56 -1.16
N GLU A 176 25.77 14.35 -1.62
CA GLU A 176 24.89 15.14 -0.76
C GLU A 176 23.70 14.30 -0.29
N TYR A 177 23.38 14.38 1.00
CA TYR A 177 22.24 13.67 1.57
C TYR A 177 20.93 14.25 1.03
N ALA A 178 20.16 13.43 0.32
CA ALA A 178 18.87 13.79 -0.26
C ALA A 178 17.69 13.36 0.63
N GLY A 179 17.97 12.69 1.75
CA GLY A 179 16.99 12.30 2.74
C GLY A 179 16.64 10.82 2.77
N LEU A 180 15.89 10.43 3.79
CA LEU A 180 15.37 9.08 3.96
C LEU A 180 14.25 8.82 2.95
N HIS A 181 14.35 7.73 2.18
CA HIS A 181 13.32 7.32 1.23
C HIS A 181 12.87 5.90 1.55
N MET A 182 11.64 5.58 1.13
CA MET A 182 11.15 4.21 1.12
C MET A 182 11.38 3.61 -0.25
N MET A 183 12.31 2.66 -0.36
CA MET A 183 12.50 1.87 -1.57
C MET A 183 11.42 0.79 -1.62
N THR A 184 10.54 0.87 -2.62
CA THR A 184 9.43 -0.06 -2.82
C THR A 184 9.62 -0.88 -4.08
N GLU A 185 9.30 -2.17 -4.01
CA GLU A 185 9.24 -3.07 -5.15
C GLU A 185 8.28 -2.54 -6.21
N TRP A 186 8.68 -2.70 -7.48
CA TRP A 186 7.84 -2.34 -8.61
C TRP A 186 6.82 -3.44 -8.89
N LEU A 187 5.58 -3.07 -9.21
CA LEU A 187 4.51 -4.04 -9.47
C LEU A 187 4.57 -4.50 -10.93
N ASP A 188 5.35 -5.55 -11.15
CA ASP A 188 5.55 -6.20 -12.43
C ASP A 188 5.48 -7.74 -12.32
N ARG A 189 6.07 -8.42 -13.31
CA ARG A 189 6.14 -9.88 -13.36
C ARG A 189 6.93 -10.44 -12.19
N THR A 190 8.00 -9.78 -11.76
CA THR A 190 8.85 -10.22 -10.64
C THR A 190 8.05 -10.19 -9.34
N PHE A 191 7.32 -9.10 -9.09
CA PHE A 191 6.38 -9.02 -7.98
C PHE A 191 5.34 -10.14 -8.04
N ALA A 192 4.69 -10.33 -9.20
CA ALA A 192 3.64 -11.32 -9.34
C ALA A 192 4.16 -12.76 -9.14
N GLN A 193 5.32 -13.08 -9.70
CA GLN A 193 5.98 -14.37 -9.55
C GLN A 193 6.33 -14.64 -8.08
N ARG A 194 6.84 -13.63 -7.39
CA ARG A 194 7.15 -13.72 -5.96
C ARG A 194 5.89 -13.91 -5.12
N ALA A 195 4.90 -13.05 -5.31
CA ALA A 195 3.70 -13.00 -4.49
C ALA A 195 2.78 -14.19 -4.77
N PHE A 196 2.51 -14.52 -6.03
CA PHE A 196 1.47 -15.47 -6.42
C PHE A 196 1.98 -16.77 -7.07
N GLY A 197 3.28 -16.85 -7.38
CA GLY A 197 3.85 -17.92 -8.21
C GLY A 197 3.87 -17.58 -9.70
N GLU A 198 4.31 -18.52 -10.53
CA GLU A 198 4.47 -18.29 -11.98
C GLU A 198 3.18 -17.80 -12.63
N PRO A 199 3.17 -16.58 -13.23
CA PRO A 199 1.98 -16.07 -13.91
C PRO A 199 1.56 -16.97 -15.08
N ARG A 200 0.27 -17.33 -15.16
CA ARG A 200 -0.27 -18.14 -16.27
C ARG A 200 -0.50 -17.28 -17.52
N ALA A 201 -0.84 -17.92 -18.63
CA ALA A 201 -1.17 -17.23 -19.88
C ALA A 201 -2.32 -16.22 -19.68
N GLY A 202 -2.11 -14.99 -20.13
CA GLY A 202 -3.06 -13.89 -19.95
C GLY A 202 -3.02 -13.24 -18.56
N ALA A 203 -2.10 -13.62 -17.68
CA ALA A 203 -1.94 -12.97 -16.38
C ALA A 203 -1.66 -11.47 -16.55
N THR A 204 -2.34 -10.65 -15.74
CA THR A 204 -2.33 -9.19 -15.88
C THR A 204 -2.46 -8.53 -14.51
N LEU A 205 -1.65 -7.50 -14.27
CA LEU A 205 -1.88 -6.54 -13.17
C LEU A 205 -2.66 -5.34 -13.71
N TYR A 206 -3.81 -5.08 -13.11
CA TYR A 206 -4.65 -3.92 -13.39
C TYR A 206 -4.37 -2.87 -12.34
N MET A 207 -3.62 -1.83 -12.71
CA MET A 207 -3.39 -0.65 -11.88
C MET A 207 -4.64 0.21 -11.92
N MET A 208 -5.50 0.11 -10.90
CA MET A 208 -6.83 0.69 -10.93
C MET A 208 -6.78 2.21 -10.77
N GLN A 209 -7.54 2.91 -11.61
CA GLN A 209 -7.76 4.34 -11.42
C GLN A 209 -8.73 4.57 -10.26
N ARG A 210 -8.55 5.71 -9.59
CA ARG A 210 -9.44 6.15 -8.51
C ARG A 210 -10.90 6.13 -8.96
N GLY A 211 -11.75 5.61 -8.10
CA GLY A 211 -13.20 5.65 -8.23
C GLY A 211 -13.83 4.42 -8.85
N PHE A 212 -13.05 3.45 -9.37
CA PHE A 212 -13.61 2.20 -9.89
C PHE A 212 -14.32 1.42 -8.78
N SER A 213 -15.63 1.26 -8.93
CA SER A 213 -16.53 0.81 -7.86
C SER A 213 -17.28 -0.50 -8.16
N PHE A 214 -16.84 -1.23 -9.19
CA PHE A 214 -17.44 -2.51 -9.60
C PHE A 214 -18.93 -2.41 -9.97
N GLN A 215 -19.37 -1.28 -10.52
CA GLN A 215 -20.74 -1.10 -11.01
C GLN A 215 -21.03 -1.99 -12.21
N LEU A 216 -22.20 -2.65 -12.21
CA LEU A 216 -22.69 -3.38 -13.36
C LEU A 216 -23.14 -2.40 -14.46
N LEU A 217 -22.46 -2.44 -15.61
CA LEU A 217 -22.76 -1.61 -16.78
C LEU A 217 -23.52 -2.39 -17.86
N GLY A 218 -23.60 -3.71 -17.71
CA GLY A 218 -24.15 -4.63 -18.69
C GLY A 218 -23.14 -5.72 -19.06
N PRO A 219 -23.50 -6.66 -19.96
CA PRO A 219 -22.64 -7.78 -20.34
C PRO A 219 -21.52 -7.40 -21.32
N SER A 220 -21.53 -6.18 -21.87
CA SER A 220 -20.56 -5.76 -22.88
C SER A 220 -19.21 -5.39 -22.26
N ALA A 221 -18.15 -6.09 -22.68
CA ALA A 221 -16.77 -5.74 -22.36
C ALA A 221 -16.36 -4.35 -22.88
N GLU A 222 -17.01 -3.86 -23.95
CA GLU A 222 -16.70 -2.57 -24.56
C GLU A 222 -16.89 -1.41 -23.56
N LEU A 223 -17.89 -1.49 -22.69
CA LEU A 223 -18.16 -0.44 -21.69
C LEU A 223 -17.02 -0.34 -20.66
N TYR A 224 -16.43 -1.47 -20.28
CA TYR A 224 -15.28 -1.52 -19.39
C TYR A 224 -13.99 -1.07 -20.09
N ALA A 225 -13.82 -1.42 -21.36
CA ALA A 225 -12.70 -0.97 -22.19
C ALA A 225 -12.73 0.56 -22.44
N ARG A 226 -13.91 1.17 -22.46
CA ARG A 226 -14.09 2.62 -22.59
C ARG A 226 -14.05 3.38 -21.26
N GLY A 227 -13.92 2.66 -20.14
CA GLY A 227 -13.96 3.23 -18.79
C GLY A 227 -15.25 3.97 -18.53
N CYS A 228 -16.38 3.32 -18.80
CA CYS A 228 -17.70 3.91 -18.56
C CYS A 228 -18.15 3.72 -17.10
N TYR A 229 -19.10 4.54 -16.65
CA TYR A 229 -19.80 4.37 -15.39
C TYR A 229 -21.24 4.91 -15.46
N ASN A 230 -22.07 4.52 -14.49
CA ASN A 230 -23.42 5.04 -14.34
C ASN A 230 -23.47 6.21 -13.36
N ALA A 231 -23.98 7.36 -13.81
CA ALA A 231 -23.94 8.63 -13.07
C ALA A 231 -25.04 8.79 -12.01
N PHE A 232 -25.72 7.73 -11.56
CA PHE A 232 -26.79 7.84 -10.57
C PHE A 232 -26.38 8.70 -9.35
N GLY A 233 -27.10 9.81 -9.15
CA GLY A 233 -26.92 10.72 -8.01
C GLY A 233 -26.26 12.06 -8.35
N ASP A 234 -25.56 12.15 -9.49
CA ASP A 234 -25.12 13.42 -10.06
C ASP A 234 -26.16 13.81 -11.11
N GLY A 235 -26.84 14.95 -10.94
CA GLY A 235 -28.01 15.35 -11.74
C GLY A 235 -27.83 15.18 -13.26
N ALA A 236 -28.96 15.14 -13.98
CA ALA A 236 -29.13 14.78 -15.40
C ALA A 236 -28.33 15.57 -16.48
N ALA A 237 -27.19 16.18 -16.13
CA ALA A 237 -26.27 16.89 -17.02
C ALA A 237 -24.77 16.73 -16.69
N GLY A 238 -24.34 16.00 -15.64
CA GLY A 238 -22.95 16.12 -15.14
C GLY A 238 -22.15 14.82 -15.08
N CYS A 239 -21.36 14.53 -16.13
CA CYS A 239 -20.26 13.57 -15.98
C CYS A 239 -19.13 14.17 -15.13
N ARG A 240 -18.43 13.33 -14.37
CA ARG A 240 -17.25 13.71 -13.59
C ARG A 240 -16.19 14.28 -14.53
N GLU A 241 -15.36 15.19 -14.04
CA GLU A 241 -14.21 15.71 -14.78
C GLU A 241 -13.38 14.56 -15.38
N GLY A 242 -13.03 14.67 -16.66
CA GLY A 242 -12.37 13.63 -17.44
C GLY A 242 -13.33 12.66 -18.15
N PHE A 243 -14.63 12.69 -17.86
CA PHE A 243 -15.64 11.84 -18.50
C PHE A 243 -16.61 12.68 -19.34
N ALA A 244 -17.03 12.13 -20.47
CA ALA A 244 -18.04 12.70 -21.36
C ALA A 244 -19.28 11.81 -21.42
N GLN A 245 -20.44 12.43 -21.63
CA GLN A 245 -21.68 11.70 -21.79
C GLN A 245 -21.65 10.93 -23.11
N ALA A 246 -21.74 9.60 -23.04
CA ALA A 246 -21.86 8.74 -24.20
C ALA A 246 -23.35 8.46 -24.45
N ALA A 247 -23.99 9.32 -25.23
CA ALA A 247 -25.43 9.25 -25.52
C ALA A 247 -25.88 7.88 -26.06
N ALA A 248 -25.01 7.18 -26.81
CA ALA A 248 -25.27 5.83 -27.31
C ALA A 248 -25.51 4.78 -26.20
N PHE A 249 -24.97 5.01 -25.00
CA PHE A 249 -25.06 4.08 -23.87
C PHE A 249 -25.84 4.65 -22.68
N GLY A 250 -26.11 5.95 -22.65
CA GLY A 250 -26.68 6.62 -21.48
C GLY A 250 -25.73 6.59 -20.26
N LEU A 251 -24.41 6.56 -20.51
CA LEU A 251 -23.36 6.45 -19.49
C LEU A 251 -22.34 7.59 -19.62
N CYS A 252 -21.50 7.78 -18.60
CA CYS A 252 -20.35 8.66 -18.66
C CYS A 252 -19.09 7.84 -18.93
N CYS A 253 -18.30 8.20 -19.96
CA CYS A 253 -17.12 7.44 -20.38
C CYS A 253 -15.94 8.37 -20.65
N GLN A 254 -14.71 7.89 -20.45
CA GLN A 254 -13.48 8.66 -20.71
C GLN A 254 -12.69 8.17 -21.94
N GLY A 255 -13.25 7.21 -22.69
CA GLY A 255 -12.65 6.70 -23.93
C GLY A 255 -11.45 5.75 -23.73
N ALA A 256 -11.08 5.47 -22.48
CA ALA A 256 -10.04 4.54 -22.10
C ALA A 256 -10.43 3.81 -20.80
N PRO A 257 -9.89 2.60 -20.53
CA PRO A 257 -10.24 1.84 -19.33
C PRO A 257 -9.92 2.61 -18.05
N MET A 258 -10.67 2.34 -16.99
CA MET A 258 -10.40 2.87 -15.64
C MET A 258 -9.25 2.14 -14.92
N TYR A 259 -8.27 1.67 -15.68
CA TYR A 259 -7.10 0.95 -15.18
C TYR A 259 -5.98 0.98 -16.22
N GLY A 260 -4.73 0.92 -15.76
CA GLY A 260 -3.59 0.55 -16.58
C GLY A 260 -3.38 -0.96 -16.53
N ALA A 261 -3.31 -1.63 -17.68
CA ALA A 261 -3.03 -3.06 -17.74
C ALA A 261 -1.52 -3.29 -17.92
N VAL A 262 -0.92 -4.06 -17.01
CA VAL A 262 0.47 -4.53 -17.07
C VAL A 262 0.44 -6.03 -17.34
N PRO A 263 0.68 -6.48 -18.58
CA PRO A 263 0.71 -7.90 -18.89
C PRO A 263 1.93 -8.57 -18.26
N LEU A 264 1.74 -9.76 -17.70
CA LEU A 264 2.76 -10.46 -16.90
C LEU A 264 3.23 -11.78 -17.50
N ASP A 265 2.57 -12.25 -18.56
CA ASP A 265 3.03 -13.41 -19.29
C ASP A 265 4.23 -13.06 -20.20
N SER A 266 4.99 -14.07 -20.59
CA SER A 266 6.18 -13.94 -21.45
C SER A 266 5.83 -13.57 -22.91
N GLY A 267 4.54 -13.43 -23.25
CA GLY A 267 4.02 -13.16 -24.58
C GLY A 267 3.86 -11.66 -24.90
N ALA A 268 4.74 -10.81 -24.37
CA ALA A 268 4.67 -9.34 -24.43
C ALA A 268 4.68 -8.69 -25.84
N GLY A 269 4.59 -9.49 -26.92
CA GLY A 269 4.55 -9.04 -28.32
C GLY A 269 3.19 -9.16 -29.02
N ALA A 270 2.11 -9.57 -28.35
CA ALA A 270 0.77 -9.64 -28.96
C ALA A 270 0.01 -8.30 -28.94
N ASP A 271 -0.83 -8.07 -29.96
CA ASP A 271 -1.63 -6.87 -30.19
C ASP A 271 -2.29 -6.30 -28.92
N LEU A 272 -1.82 -5.13 -28.48
CA LEU A 272 -2.31 -4.41 -27.31
C LEU A 272 -3.83 -4.17 -27.35
N ALA A 273 -4.43 -4.02 -28.53
CA ALA A 273 -5.88 -3.83 -28.67
C ALA A 273 -6.65 -5.12 -28.36
N ALA A 274 -6.21 -6.27 -28.88
CA ALA A 274 -6.77 -7.57 -28.56
C ALA A 274 -6.60 -7.92 -27.07
N ARG A 275 -5.44 -7.59 -26.49
CA ARG A 275 -5.20 -7.76 -25.05
C ARG A 275 -6.08 -6.84 -24.21
N GLY A 276 -6.27 -5.59 -24.61
CA GLY A 276 -7.16 -4.64 -23.94
C GLY A 276 -8.62 -5.12 -23.89
N LEU A 277 -9.12 -5.70 -24.99
CA LEU A 277 -10.46 -6.28 -25.03
C LEU A 277 -10.57 -7.49 -24.09
N SER A 278 -9.58 -8.38 -24.10
CA SER A 278 -9.57 -9.55 -23.19
C SER A 278 -9.51 -9.14 -21.71
N ALA A 279 -8.77 -8.09 -21.37
CA ALA A 279 -8.71 -7.54 -20.03
C ALA A 279 -10.08 -6.97 -19.59
N ALA A 280 -10.75 -6.28 -20.51
CA ALA A 280 -12.09 -5.76 -20.29
C ALA A 280 -13.16 -6.86 -20.17
N GLU A 281 -13.02 -7.97 -20.91
CA GLU A 281 -13.87 -9.16 -20.76
C GLU A 281 -13.72 -9.79 -19.38
N ALA A 282 -12.48 -9.97 -18.90
CA ALA A 282 -12.24 -10.49 -17.55
C ALA A 282 -12.83 -9.56 -16.48
N MET A 283 -12.68 -8.25 -16.65
CA MET A 283 -13.30 -7.26 -15.78
C MET A 283 -14.83 -7.35 -15.80
N ALA A 284 -15.44 -7.46 -16.98
CA ALA A 284 -16.89 -7.61 -17.13
C ALA A 284 -17.41 -8.87 -16.40
N ARG A 285 -16.69 -9.99 -16.50
CA ARG A 285 -17.01 -11.23 -15.79
C ARG A 285 -16.93 -11.07 -14.27
N LEU A 286 -15.86 -10.44 -13.77
CA LEU A 286 -15.72 -10.16 -12.34
C LEU A 286 -16.87 -9.28 -11.85
N VAL A 287 -17.14 -8.18 -12.54
CA VAL A 287 -18.22 -7.24 -12.17
C VAL A 287 -19.59 -7.90 -12.26
N TRP A 288 -19.81 -8.78 -13.23
CA TRP A 288 -21.03 -9.59 -13.29
C TRP A 288 -21.17 -10.47 -12.05
N ALA A 289 -20.13 -11.23 -11.67
CA ALA A 289 -20.15 -12.08 -10.49
C ALA A 289 -20.40 -11.27 -9.20
N VAL A 290 -19.79 -10.08 -9.07
CA VAL A 290 -20.01 -9.16 -7.94
C VAL A 290 -21.50 -8.78 -7.79
N ASN A 291 -22.16 -8.47 -8.90
CA ASN A 291 -23.50 -7.87 -8.87
C ASN A 291 -24.63 -8.88 -9.06
N ARG A 292 -24.37 -10.03 -9.67
CA ARG A 292 -25.39 -11.02 -10.08
C ARG A 292 -25.04 -12.47 -9.72
N GLY A 293 -23.79 -12.75 -9.36
CA GLY A 293 -23.35 -14.11 -9.08
C GLY A 293 -23.76 -14.61 -7.69
N THR A 294 -23.84 -15.94 -7.56
CA THR A 294 -23.89 -16.60 -6.25
C THR A 294 -22.57 -16.38 -5.49
N ASP A 295 -22.57 -16.67 -4.19
CA ASP A 295 -21.33 -16.58 -3.42
C ASP A 295 -20.26 -17.56 -3.94
N GLU A 296 -20.65 -18.72 -4.49
CA GLU A 296 -19.74 -19.70 -5.12
C GLU A 296 -19.20 -19.21 -6.45
N GLU A 297 -20.02 -18.52 -7.25
CA GLU A 297 -19.58 -17.87 -8.49
C GLU A 297 -18.58 -16.76 -8.19
N LEU A 298 -18.85 -15.92 -7.18
CA LEU A 298 -17.92 -14.89 -6.76
C LEU A 298 -16.60 -15.49 -6.25
N ALA A 299 -16.67 -16.52 -5.40
CA ALA A 299 -15.48 -17.18 -4.85
C ALA A 299 -14.64 -17.95 -5.90
N ARG A 300 -15.23 -18.29 -7.05
CA ARG A 300 -14.48 -18.89 -8.18
C ARG A 300 -13.67 -17.87 -8.97
N ILE A 301 -14.17 -16.64 -9.10
CA ILE A 301 -13.50 -15.59 -9.89
C ILE A 301 -12.69 -14.61 -9.05
N LEU A 302 -12.92 -14.54 -7.74
CA LEU A 302 -12.24 -13.64 -6.81
C LEU A 302 -11.80 -14.42 -5.58
N ASP A 303 -10.55 -14.21 -5.16
CA ASP A 303 -10.08 -14.64 -3.85
C ASP A 303 -10.72 -13.77 -2.75
N VAL A 304 -11.93 -14.14 -2.34
CA VAL A 304 -12.71 -13.41 -1.35
C VAL A 304 -12.01 -13.44 0.02
N GLU A 305 -11.34 -14.54 0.38
CA GLU A 305 -10.65 -14.64 1.67
C GLU A 305 -9.53 -13.60 1.79
N SER A 306 -8.67 -13.49 0.77
CA SER A 306 -7.61 -12.46 0.74
C SER A 306 -8.19 -11.04 0.77
N LEU A 307 -9.33 -10.81 0.10
CA LEU A 307 -10.04 -9.54 0.18
C LEU A 307 -10.52 -9.22 1.60
N LEU A 308 -11.15 -10.17 2.30
CA LEU A 308 -11.66 -9.93 3.66
C LEU A 308 -10.51 -9.63 4.63
N ARG A 309 -9.36 -10.30 4.48
CA ARG A 309 -8.15 -10.03 5.27
C ARG A 309 -7.58 -8.64 5.00
N LEU A 310 -7.56 -8.22 3.74
CA LEU A 310 -7.19 -6.85 3.36
C LEU A 310 -8.11 -5.83 4.04
N MET A 311 -9.42 -6.08 3.99
CA MET A 311 -10.42 -5.20 4.61
C MET A 311 -10.24 -5.10 6.12
N VAL A 312 -9.89 -6.20 6.81
CA VAL A 312 -9.57 -6.18 8.25
C VAL A 312 -8.41 -5.23 8.54
N VAL A 313 -7.33 -5.29 7.76
CA VAL A 313 -6.19 -4.39 7.92
C VAL A 313 -6.60 -2.95 7.61
N ASP A 314 -7.28 -2.69 6.49
CA ASP A 314 -7.76 -1.34 6.11
C ASP A 314 -8.59 -0.70 7.23
N LEU A 315 -9.51 -1.45 7.85
CA LEU A 315 -10.36 -0.97 8.94
C LEU A 315 -9.55 -0.64 10.19
N ALA A 316 -8.61 -1.50 10.56
CA ALA A 316 -7.81 -1.38 11.77
C ALA A 316 -6.79 -0.25 11.68
N VAL A 317 -6.13 -0.08 10.54
CA VAL A 317 -5.16 1.01 10.33
C VAL A 317 -5.82 2.31 9.87
N GLY A 318 -7.14 2.28 9.58
CA GLY A 318 -7.88 3.44 9.13
C GLY A 318 -7.51 3.93 7.72
N LYS A 319 -7.12 3.01 6.83
CA LYS A 319 -6.73 3.36 5.45
C LYS A 319 -7.94 3.83 4.66
N TRP A 320 -8.10 5.15 4.56
CA TRP A 320 -9.35 5.76 4.12
C TRP A 320 -9.41 6.08 2.63
N ASP A 321 -8.26 6.28 2.01
CA ASP A 321 -8.08 6.48 0.58
C ASP A 321 -7.78 5.16 -0.16
N GLY A 322 -7.95 4.02 0.52
CA GLY A 322 -7.73 2.67 0.00
C GLY A 322 -8.90 2.07 -0.78
N PHE A 323 -8.81 0.76 -0.99
CA PHE A 323 -9.76 -0.05 -1.75
C PHE A 323 -11.19 0.08 -1.20
N TRP A 324 -11.35 -0.11 0.12
CA TRP A 324 -12.66 -0.17 0.75
C TRP A 324 -13.36 1.18 0.70
N ARG A 325 -12.70 2.24 1.18
CA ARG A 325 -13.38 3.48 1.53
C ARG A 325 -13.43 4.53 0.43
N ALA A 326 -12.41 4.64 -0.42
CA ALA A 326 -12.35 5.65 -1.49
C ALA A 326 -12.26 5.07 -2.91
N CYS A 327 -12.31 3.74 -3.07
CA CYS A 327 -12.12 3.08 -4.36
C CYS A 327 -10.80 3.48 -5.04
N SER A 328 -9.71 3.62 -4.27
CA SER A 328 -8.40 4.06 -4.77
C SER A 328 -7.30 3.20 -4.16
N ASN A 329 -6.06 3.39 -4.64
CA ASN A 329 -4.86 2.81 -4.04
C ASN A 329 -4.92 1.27 -3.93
N TYR A 330 -5.31 0.63 -5.04
CA TYR A 330 -5.23 -0.81 -5.21
C TYR A 330 -4.95 -1.20 -6.66
N ALA A 331 -4.39 -2.40 -6.83
CA ALA A 331 -4.34 -3.10 -8.10
C ALA A 331 -5.20 -4.37 -8.02
N LEU A 332 -5.59 -4.90 -9.18
CA LEU A 332 -6.11 -6.26 -9.29
C LEU A 332 -5.08 -7.13 -10.00
N TYR A 333 -4.75 -8.27 -9.40
CA TYR A 333 -3.98 -9.30 -10.07
C TYR A 333 -4.93 -10.33 -10.65
N LEU A 334 -4.85 -10.57 -11.95
CA LEU A 334 -5.47 -11.70 -12.63
C LEU A 334 -4.41 -12.76 -12.89
N ASP A 335 -4.64 -13.96 -12.35
CA ASP A 335 -3.71 -15.09 -12.45
C ASP A 335 -3.62 -15.71 -13.85
N GLY A 336 -4.69 -15.63 -14.65
CA GLY A 336 -4.73 -16.09 -16.04
C GLY A 336 -6.11 -15.90 -16.67
N MET A 337 -6.19 -15.90 -18.00
CA MET A 337 -7.45 -15.57 -18.70
C MET A 337 -8.41 -16.77 -18.89
N ALA A 338 -7.88 -17.99 -18.98
CA ALA A 338 -8.69 -19.18 -19.26
C ALA A 338 -9.62 -19.55 -18.10
N ASP A 339 -9.12 -19.43 -16.87
CA ASP A 339 -9.86 -19.62 -15.63
C ASP A 339 -9.52 -18.43 -14.70
N PRO A 340 -10.26 -17.31 -14.84
CA PRO A 340 -9.89 -16.06 -14.23
C PRO A 340 -10.06 -16.10 -12.72
N LEU A 341 -8.97 -15.86 -12.00
CA LEU A 341 -8.97 -15.65 -10.56
C LEU A 341 -8.32 -14.31 -10.25
N PHE A 342 -9.10 -13.41 -9.67
CA PHE A 342 -8.69 -12.08 -9.26
C PHE A 342 -8.24 -12.06 -7.80
N ARG A 343 -7.24 -11.24 -7.52
CA ARG A 343 -6.80 -10.88 -6.15
C ARG A 343 -6.64 -9.38 -6.05
N VAL A 344 -7.09 -8.80 -4.94
CA VAL A 344 -6.88 -7.38 -4.66
C VAL A 344 -5.49 -7.20 -4.04
N VAL A 345 -4.70 -6.30 -4.61
CA VAL A 345 -3.37 -5.92 -4.11
C VAL A 345 -3.44 -4.50 -3.58
N PRO A 346 -3.30 -4.27 -2.27
CA PRO A 346 -3.28 -2.93 -1.71
C PRO A 346 -1.97 -2.24 -2.08
N ILE A 347 -2.05 -0.96 -2.41
CA ILE A 347 -0.89 -0.08 -2.63
C ILE A 347 -1.13 1.23 -1.88
N ASP A 348 -0.12 2.08 -1.73
CA ASP A 348 -0.27 3.47 -1.28
C ASP A 348 -1.06 3.62 0.03
N ALA A 349 -0.38 3.29 1.13
CA ALA A 349 -0.93 3.31 2.50
C ALA A 349 -0.22 4.30 3.44
N ASP A 350 0.34 5.38 2.89
CA ASP A 350 0.99 6.46 3.61
C ASP A 350 0.01 7.29 4.47
N GLN A 351 -1.27 7.31 4.09
CA GLN A 351 -2.37 7.94 4.83
C GLN A 351 -3.00 7.07 5.94
N ALA A 352 -2.47 5.87 6.19
CA ALA A 352 -2.90 5.01 7.29
C ALA A 352 -2.45 5.57 8.66
N PHE A 353 -3.05 5.13 9.77
CA PHE A 353 -2.71 5.55 11.13
C PHE A 353 -2.79 7.06 11.41
N ASP A 354 -3.49 7.85 10.59
CA ASP A 354 -3.59 9.31 10.80
C ASP A 354 -4.76 9.66 11.76
N PRO A 355 -4.48 10.08 13.02
CA PRO A 355 -5.52 10.44 13.98
C PRO A 355 -6.23 11.76 13.62
N ARG A 356 -5.64 12.64 12.79
CA ARG A 356 -6.30 13.87 12.31
C ARG A 356 -7.51 13.55 11.45
N LEU A 357 -7.49 12.38 10.83
CA LEU A 357 -8.60 11.82 10.10
C LEU A 357 -9.44 10.95 11.05
N LEU A 358 -9.82 11.53 12.19
CA LEU A 358 -10.55 10.89 13.28
C LEU A 358 -11.81 10.14 12.79
N TRP A 359 -12.52 10.73 11.83
CA TRP A 359 -13.70 10.19 11.15
C TRP A 359 -13.37 9.05 10.17
N ALA A 360 -12.11 8.95 9.77
CA ALA A 360 -11.59 7.96 8.88
C ALA A 360 -11.06 6.73 9.63
N GLY A 361 -10.47 6.94 10.81
CA GLY A 361 -9.68 5.91 11.48
C GLY A 361 -10.07 5.52 12.91
N LEU A 362 -10.57 6.41 13.78
CA LEU A 362 -10.72 6.05 15.21
C LEU A 362 -12.13 5.61 15.60
N ARG A 363 -13.17 6.24 15.04
CA ARG A 363 -14.57 6.08 15.51
C ARG A 363 -15.50 5.41 14.50
N THR A 364 -14.96 4.62 13.59
CA THR A 364 -15.73 3.91 12.55
C THR A 364 -15.73 2.40 12.78
N THR A 365 -16.87 1.74 12.60
CA THR A 365 -16.93 0.28 12.52
C THR A 365 -16.99 -0.14 11.06
N TRP A 366 -16.98 -1.43 10.76
CA TRP A 366 -17.18 -1.94 9.40
C TRP A 366 -18.45 -1.41 8.72
N ASP A 367 -19.51 -1.11 9.49
CA ASP A 367 -20.76 -0.57 8.93
C ASP A 367 -20.62 0.91 8.51
N SER A 368 -19.75 1.69 9.17
CA SER A 368 -19.55 3.13 8.91
C SER A 368 -18.22 3.47 8.24
N PHE A 369 -17.36 2.48 7.99
CA PHE A 369 -16.11 2.66 7.28
C PHE A 369 -16.32 2.85 5.76
N CYS A 370 -17.43 2.36 5.21
CA CYS A 370 -17.73 2.53 3.79
C CYS A 370 -18.14 3.97 3.44
N CYS A 371 -17.55 4.41 2.33
CA CYS A 371 -18.11 5.31 1.34
C CYS A 371 -18.30 6.74 1.85
N ILE A 372 -17.14 7.42 1.92
CA ILE A 372 -17.05 8.88 2.05
C ILE A 372 -18.01 9.49 1.03
N ASN A 373 -18.98 10.27 1.51
CA ASN A 373 -19.89 11.03 0.66
C ASN A 373 -19.15 12.23 0.05
N ALA A 374 -18.23 11.94 -0.85
CA ALA A 374 -17.51 12.94 -1.62
C ALA A 374 -17.54 12.54 -3.09
N SER A 375 -17.84 13.51 -3.95
CA SER A 375 -17.89 13.36 -5.41
C SER A 375 -16.59 12.81 -6.01
N TRP A 376 -15.46 12.88 -5.29
CA TRP A 376 -14.17 12.36 -5.72
C TRP A 376 -13.88 10.91 -5.31
N ALA A 377 -14.69 10.30 -4.44
CA ALA A 377 -14.49 8.94 -3.91
C ALA A 377 -14.94 7.86 -4.92
N CYS A 378 -15.69 6.87 -4.47
CA CYS A 378 -16.26 5.82 -5.31
C CYS A 378 -17.26 6.41 -6.30
N ILE A 379 -17.00 6.24 -7.60
CA ILE A 379 -17.93 6.66 -8.65
C ILE A 379 -19.24 5.89 -8.48
N GLY A 380 -20.39 6.57 -8.57
CA GLY A 380 -21.70 5.99 -8.26
C GLY A 380 -21.96 5.80 -6.75
N GLY A 381 -21.14 6.41 -5.88
CA GLY A 381 -21.37 6.55 -4.44
C GLY A 381 -21.23 5.29 -3.60
N VAL A 382 -21.05 4.12 -4.21
CA VAL A 382 -21.02 2.82 -3.52
C VAL A 382 -19.97 1.91 -4.11
N GLN A 383 -19.12 1.32 -3.27
CA GLN A 383 -18.24 0.20 -3.65
C GLN A 383 -19.07 -1.08 -3.65
N GLN A 384 -19.42 -1.61 -4.84
CA GLN A 384 -20.37 -2.72 -4.99
C GLN A 384 -19.88 -4.05 -4.39
N LEU A 385 -18.59 -4.36 -4.54
CA LEU A 385 -17.96 -5.56 -4.02
C LEU A 385 -17.93 -5.56 -2.48
N VAL A 386 -17.53 -4.44 -1.86
CA VAL A 386 -17.57 -4.26 -0.40
C VAL A 386 -19.00 -4.42 0.12
N ARG A 387 -19.97 -3.73 -0.50
CA ARG A 387 -21.38 -3.84 -0.12
C ARG A 387 -21.86 -5.29 -0.16
N ARG A 388 -21.46 -6.02 -1.21
CA ARG A 388 -21.82 -7.43 -1.40
C ARG A 388 -21.25 -8.33 -0.31
N VAL A 389 -19.97 -8.18 0.05
CA VAL A 389 -19.32 -9.07 1.02
C VAL A 389 -19.65 -8.74 2.48
N LEU A 390 -20.08 -7.51 2.78
CA LEU A 390 -20.51 -7.08 4.13
C LEU A 390 -22.03 -7.15 4.35
N THR A 391 -22.81 -7.54 3.34
CA THR A 391 -24.21 -7.91 3.52
C THR A 391 -24.30 -9.12 4.46
N PRO A 392 -25.31 -9.22 5.36
CA PRO A 392 -25.46 -10.37 6.24
C PRO A 392 -25.37 -11.70 5.49
N GLY A 393 -24.48 -12.59 5.95
CA GLY A 393 -24.17 -13.86 5.31
C GLY A 393 -22.73 -14.30 5.58
N ARG A 394 -22.34 -15.40 4.92
CA ARG A 394 -21.07 -16.12 5.22
C ARG A 394 -19.82 -15.25 5.11
N PHE A 395 -19.79 -14.31 4.17
CA PHE A 395 -18.62 -13.43 3.98
C PHE A 395 -18.47 -12.41 5.12
N ARG A 396 -19.58 -11.81 5.57
CA ARG A 396 -19.58 -10.89 6.72
C ARG A 396 -19.19 -11.64 8.00
N GLU A 397 -19.75 -12.83 8.21
CA GLU A 397 -19.38 -13.69 9.35
C GLU A 397 -17.89 -14.02 9.33
N ARG A 398 -17.36 -14.41 8.16
CA ARG A 398 -15.93 -14.67 7.99
C ARG A 398 -15.08 -13.43 8.26
N PHE A 399 -15.49 -12.26 7.78
CA PHE A 399 -14.81 -10.99 8.06
C PHE A 399 -14.72 -10.71 9.56
N LEU A 400 -15.81 -10.89 10.31
CA LEU A 400 -15.84 -10.62 11.75
C LEU A 400 -14.92 -11.59 12.52
N VAL A 401 -14.87 -12.87 12.12
CA VAL A 401 -13.92 -13.85 12.69
C VAL A 401 -12.47 -13.45 12.41
N LEU A 402 -12.16 -13.00 11.19
CA LEU A 402 -10.82 -12.52 10.83
C LEU A 402 -10.43 -11.25 11.61
N LEU A 403 -11.39 -10.32 11.79
CA LEU A 403 -11.18 -9.09 12.55
C LEU A 403 -10.88 -9.39 14.02
N ASP A 404 -11.67 -10.27 14.64
CA ASP A 404 -11.46 -10.73 16.02
C ASP A 404 -10.05 -11.31 16.19
N GLY A 405 -9.68 -12.30 15.36
CA GLY A 405 -8.36 -12.91 15.40
C GLY A 405 -7.21 -11.90 15.21
N PHE A 406 -7.37 -10.94 14.30
CA PHE A 406 -6.36 -9.89 14.07
C PHE A 406 -6.18 -8.97 15.29
N LEU A 407 -7.27 -8.59 15.94
CA LEU A 407 -7.27 -7.74 17.13
C LEU A 407 -6.76 -8.45 18.39
N PHE A 408 -6.78 -9.79 18.44
CA PHE A 408 -6.17 -10.55 19.53
C PHE A 408 -4.69 -10.89 19.30
N THR A 409 -4.20 -10.77 18.08
CA THR A 409 -2.85 -11.17 17.70
C THR A 409 -1.98 -9.99 17.28
N ALA A 410 -2.07 -9.56 16.02
CA ALA A 410 -1.19 -8.57 15.42
C ALA A 410 -1.52 -7.14 15.87
N PHE A 411 -2.81 -6.80 15.99
CA PHE A 411 -3.30 -5.44 16.29
C PHE A 411 -3.95 -5.33 17.66
N ARG A 412 -3.41 -6.02 18.66
CA ARG A 412 -3.95 -6.01 20.02
C ARG A 412 -3.66 -4.72 20.79
N PRO A 413 -4.52 -4.30 21.73
CA PRO A 413 -4.24 -3.13 22.55
C PRO A 413 -3.13 -3.41 23.58
N GLY A 414 -2.45 -2.34 23.99
CA GLY A 414 -1.59 -2.31 25.17
C GLY A 414 -0.11 -2.29 24.84
N PRO A 415 0.77 -2.20 25.87
CA PRO A 415 2.21 -2.07 25.69
C PRO A 415 2.85 -3.27 24.99
N GLY A 416 2.25 -4.46 25.08
CA GLY A 416 2.70 -5.67 24.38
C GLY A 416 2.17 -5.82 22.95
N SER A 417 1.54 -4.79 22.39
CA SER A 417 1.04 -4.82 21.00
C SER A 417 2.21 -4.99 20.02
N PRO A 418 2.17 -5.97 19.10
CA PRO A 418 3.21 -6.12 18.06
C PRO A 418 3.40 -4.84 17.24
N VAL A 419 2.32 -4.15 16.89
CA VAL A 419 2.37 -2.86 16.18
C VAL A 419 3.12 -1.81 17.00
N ARG A 420 2.79 -1.65 18.28
CA ARG A 420 3.46 -0.65 19.13
C ARG A 420 4.95 -0.93 19.26
N VAL A 421 5.33 -2.17 19.55
CA VAL A 421 6.75 -2.51 19.68
C VAL A 421 7.46 -2.27 18.35
N ARG A 422 6.82 -2.60 17.23
CA ARG A 422 7.37 -2.35 15.90
C ARG A 422 7.63 -0.86 15.64
N VAL A 423 6.71 0.00 16.05
CA VAL A 423 6.84 1.46 15.97
C VAL A 423 8.01 1.97 16.82
N GLU A 424 8.18 1.45 18.04
CA GLU A 424 9.31 1.81 18.92
C GLU A 424 10.67 1.38 18.34
N LEU A 425 10.74 0.19 17.72
CA LEU A 425 11.95 -0.28 17.02
C LEU A 425 12.29 0.61 15.83
N LEU A 426 11.30 0.92 14.99
CA LEU A 426 11.49 1.78 13.82
C LEU A 426 11.83 3.22 14.21
N HIS A 427 11.25 3.73 15.30
CA HIS A 427 11.63 5.02 15.87
C HIS A 427 13.12 5.08 16.17
N GLY A 428 13.65 4.11 16.92
CA GLY A 428 15.07 4.04 17.26
C GLY A 428 15.99 3.89 16.04
N ALA A 429 15.56 3.13 15.02
CA ALA A 429 16.36 2.91 13.81
C ALA A 429 16.37 4.10 12.84
N LEU A 430 15.24 4.82 12.71
CA LEU A 430 15.07 5.85 11.69
C LEU A 430 15.30 7.28 12.20
N LEU A 431 15.15 7.52 13.51
CA LEU A 431 15.25 8.87 14.08
C LEU A 431 16.54 9.62 13.68
N PRO A 432 17.75 9.02 13.68
CA PRO A 432 18.95 9.73 13.27
C PRO A 432 18.91 10.22 11.82
N ALA A 433 18.39 9.43 10.89
CA ALA A 433 18.26 9.81 9.48
C ALA A 433 17.15 10.85 9.28
N LEU A 434 16.01 10.68 9.97
CA LEU A 434 14.89 11.63 9.92
C LEU A 434 15.25 13.01 10.48
N LEU A 435 16.08 13.09 11.53
CA LEU A 435 16.59 14.37 12.03
C LEU A 435 17.48 15.08 11.00
N GLY A 436 18.12 14.32 10.11
CA GLY A 436 18.89 14.86 8.98
C GLY A 436 18.02 15.35 7.82
N ASP A 437 16.72 15.02 7.79
CA ASP A 437 15.83 15.33 6.66
C ASP A 437 15.29 16.78 6.66
N ASP A 438 15.53 17.60 7.70
CA ASP A 438 15.08 19.03 7.85
C ASP A 438 13.57 19.31 7.63
N ASP A 439 12.78 18.26 7.39
CA ASP A 439 11.40 18.30 6.93
C ASP A 439 10.41 18.69 8.06
N CYS A 440 10.70 18.30 9.31
CA CYS A 440 9.83 18.59 10.46
C CYS A 440 9.97 20.01 11.02
N GLN A 441 10.97 20.79 10.58
CA GLN A 441 11.31 22.09 11.15
C GLN A 441 10.82 23.28 10.33
N ASP A 442 10.46 23.08 9.06
CA ASP A 442 10.03 24.16 8.17
C ASP A 442 8.61 23.93 7.60
N ALA A 443 7.60 24.31 8.39
CA ALA A 443 6.19 24.27 7.99
C ALA A 443 5.87 25.16 6.77
N SER A 444 6.78 26.05 6.35
CA SER A 444 6.62 26.87 5.15
C SER A 444 6.91 26.12 3.85
N ARG A 445 7.62 24.97 3.92
CA ARG A 445 8.00 24.15 2.76
C ARG A 445 6.95 23.10 2.42
N GLU A 446 6.42 22.40 3.40
CA GLU A 446 5.34 21.43 3.23
C GLU A 446 4.43 21.40 4.50
N PRO A 447 3.20 21.94 4.45
CA PRO A 447 2.37 22.17 5.64
C PRO A 447 1.85 20.91 6.36
N TRP A 448 2.15 19.70 5.86
CA TRP A 448 1.61 18.44 6.38
C TRP A 448 2.60 17.62 7.22
N VAL A 449 3.83 18.09 7.36
CA VAL A 449 5.00 17.21 7.57
C VAL A 449 5.33 16.90 9.03
N CYS A 450 4.85 17.67 10.01
CA CYS A 450 5.02 17.34 11.45
C CYS A 450 4.13 18.23 12.35
N PRO A 451 2.84 17.94 12.53
CA PRO A 451 1.93 18.80 13.28
C PRO A 451 2.37 19.09 14.72
N SER A 452 3.02 18.12 15.38
CA SER A 452 3.51 18.29 16.76
C SER A 452 4.79 19.11 16.89
N GLY A 453 5.54 19.32 15.80
CA GLY A 453 6.90 19.86 15.83
C GLY A 453 7.95 18.95 16.50
N ASP A 454 7.59 17.74 16.94
CA ASP A 454 8.48 16.76 17.55
C ASP A 454 8.33 15.40 16.83
N LEU A 455 9.35 14.99 16.06
CA LEU A 455 9.38 13.69 15.40
C LEU A 455 9.06 12.54 16.36
N SER A 456 9.60 12.57 17.58
CA SER A 456 9.33 11.50 18.55
C SER A 456 7.88 11.51 19.05
N ALA A 457 7.21 12.66 19.06
CA ALA A 457 5.79 12.76 19.35
C ALA A 457 4.95 12.11 18.24
N GLU A 458 5.35 12.24 16.98
CA GLU A 458 4.65 11.61 15.85
C GLU A 458 4.65 10.08 15.95
N PHE A 459 5.78 9.45 16.33
CA PHE A 459 5.85 8.01 16.60
C PHE A 459 4.96 7.61 17.80
N ARG A 460 4.93 8.43 18.87
CA ARG A 460 4.04 8.19 20.02
C ARG A 460 2.56 8.28 19.63
N LEU A 461 2.18 9.24 18.80
CA LEU A 461 0.81 9.39 18.29
C LEU A 461 0.39 8.19 17.43
N LEU A 462 1.28 7.69 16.58
CA LEU A 462 1.03 6.49 15.78
C LEU A 462 0.84 5.25 16.69
N ALA A 463 1.68 5.07 17.71
CA ALA A 463 1.52 3.99 18.68
C ALA A 463 0.21 4.12 19.49
N ALA A 464 -0.16 5.33 19.89
CA ALA A 464 -1.42 5.61 20.59
C ALA A 464 -2.64 5.28 19.71
N TYR A 465 -2.61 5.70 18.44
CA TYR A 465 -3.65 5.35 17.46
C TYR A 465 -3.91 3.84 17.45
N ALA A 466 -2.84 3.03 17.35
CA ALA A 466 -2.98 1.58 17.26
C ALA A 466 -3.67 0.99 18.50
N HIS A 467 -3.32 1.50 19.69
CA HIS A 467 -3.96 1.10 20.94
C HIS A 467 -5.43 1.49 20.99
N ASP A 468 -5.74 2.76 20.76
CA ASP A 468 -7.10 3.30 20.88
C ASP A 468 -8.04 2.65 19.87
N ARG A 469 -7.55 2.46 18.65
CA ARG A 469 -8.30 1.82 17.57
C ARG A 469 -8.57 0.34 17.87
N ALA A 470 -7.59 -0.36 18.44
CA ALA A 470 -7.79 -1.74 18.88
C ALA A 470 -8.82 -1.83 20.02
N CYS A 471 -8.73 -0.98 21.07
CA CYS A 471 -9.74 -0.91 22.14
C CYS A 471 -11.14 -0.68 21.53
N TYR A 472 -11.27 0.27 20.60
CA TYR A 472 -12.54 0.62 19.97
C TYR A 472 -13.16 -0.55 19.17
N LEU A 473 -12.38 -1.21 18.31
CA LEU A 473 -12.90 -2.30 17.48
C LEU A 473 -13.24 -3.55 18.30
N LEU A 474 -12.45 -3.87 19.33
CA LEU A 474 -12.78 -4.95 20.27
C LEU A 474 -14.08 -4.67 21.02
N ALA A 475 -14.27 -3.45 21.53
CA ALA A 475 -15.51 -3.05 22.19
C ALA A 475 -16.73 -3.15 21.25
N ALA A 476 -16.55 -2.82 19.96
CA ALA A 476 -17.59 -2.95 18.95
C ALA A 476 -17.94 -4.42 18.65
N LEU A 477 -16.95 -5.32 18.57
CA LEU A 477 -17.17 -6.75 18.36
C LEU A 477 -17.92 -7.43 19.52
N LEU A 478 -17.60 -7.03 20.77
CA LEU A 478 -18.14 -7.68 21.97
C LEU A 478 -19.54 -7.19 22.39
N HIS A 479 -20.14 -6.20 21.70
CA HIS A 479 -21.45 -5.62 22.01
C HIS A 479 -21.63 -5.18 23.50
N GLY A 480 -21.16 -3.98 23.86
CA GLY A 480 -21.63 -3.26 25.06
C GLY A 480 -21.20 -3.79 26.43
N VAL A 481 -20.42 -4.86 26.51
CA VAL A 481 -19.89 -5.37 27.77
C VAL A 481 -18.48 -4.82 28.00
N ILE A 482 -18.42 -3.72 28.75
CA ILE A 482 -17.34 -3.35 29.67
C ILE A 482 -15.97 -3.09 29.01
N CYS A 483 -15.70 -1.83 28.64
CA CYS A 483 -14.37 -1.23 28.85
C CYS A 483 -14.30 -0.49 30.21
N GLY A 484 -15.02 -1.01 31.21
CA GLY A 484 -14.95 -0.52 32.60
C GLY A 484 -13.96 -1.28 33.49
N SER A 485 -13.27 -2.31 32.98
CA SER A 485 -12.39 -3.18 33.79
C SER A 485 -11.01 -3.47 33.19
N TRP A 486 -10.60 -2.75 32.14
CA TRP A 486 -9.22 -2.79 31.66
C TRP A 486 -8.44 -1.58 32.18
N PRO A 487 -7.35 -1.73 32.96
CA PRO A 487 -6.70 -0.63 33.68
C PRO A 487 -5.97 0.41 32.81
N ALA A 488 -6.25 0.53 31.50
CA ALA A 488 -5.48 1.41 30.62
C ALA A 488 -6.17 1.93 29.33
N CYS A 489 -7.46 1.66 29.05
CA CYS A 489 -8.14 2.41 27.96
C CYS A 489 -8.67 3.73 28.58
N GLU A 490 -7.82 4.75 28.74
CA GLU A 490 -8.28 6.12 29.02
C GLU A 490 -8.87 6.71 27.73
N LEU A 491 -10.16 6.47 27.50
CA LEU A 491 -10.97 7.28 26.58
C LEU A 491 -11.73 8.30 27.42
N SER A 492 -11.06 9.38 27.81
CA SER A 492 -11.70 10.63 28.30
C SER A 492 -11.17 11.83 27.55
#